data_AF-A0A3M8BGU8-F1
#
_entry.id   AF-A0A3M8BGU8-F1
#
_cell.length_a   1.000
_cell.length_b   1.000
_cell.length_c   1.000
_cell.angle_alpha   90.00
_cell.angle_beta   90.00
_cell.angle_gamma   90.00
#
_symmetry.space_group_name_H-M   'P 1'
#
loop_
_entity.id
_entity.type
_entity.pdbx_description
1 polymer ?
#
loop_
_entity_poly.entity_id
_entity_poly.type
_entity_poly.pdbx_seq_one_letter_code
_entity_poly.pdbx_strand_id
1 'polypeptide(L)'
;MGQDMPFLEHLTDLRRRLMIVLGAFFGSLVLCFLFVDHIYQELARRSGEKLAILGPGDILSIYVKLSAVGAIAITIPIAAYQIWRFVVPALQERERTVALMYIPALFLLFLFGLSFSYFILFPMTYAFVLGLSNGNFDLVITANDYFTFM
;
A
#
# COMPACT_ATOMS: atom_id res chain seq x y z
N MET A 1 -40.30 16.87 1.52
CA MET A 1 -40.78 15.48 1.73
C MET A 1 -39.55 14.60 1.73
N GLY A 2 -39.10 14.21 2.91
CA GLY A 2 -37.87 13.45 3.11
C GLY A 2 -38.02 12.05 2.53
N GLN A 3 -37.22 11.75 1.52
CA GLN A 3 -37.01 10.38 1.12
C GLN A 3 -35.96 9.83 2.07
N ASP A 4 -36.43 9.23 3.15
CA ASP A 4 -35.65 8.26 3.90
C ASP A 4 -35.29 7.14 2.92
N MET A 5 -34.13 7.24 2.26
CA MET A 5 -33.51 6.05 1.72
C MET A 5 -33.38 5.10 2.93
N PRO A 6 -34.00 3.92 2.91
CA PRO A 6 -33.96 3.04 4.06
C PRO A 6 -32.48 2.84 4.42
N PHE A 7 -32.07 3.16 5.64
CA PHE A 7 -30.67 3.01 6.09
C PHE A 7 -30.08 1.63 5.72
N LEU A 8 -30.94 0.62 5.61
CA LEU A 8 -30.65 -0.72 5.10
C LEU A 8 -30.12 -0.74 3.65
N GLU A 9 -30.63 0.11 2.76
CA GLU A 9 -30.22 0.19 1.35
C GLU A 9 -28.81 0.80 1.23
N HIS A 10 -28.51 1.83 2.01
CA HIS A 10 -27.16 2.41 2.10
C HIS A 10 -26.15 1.40 2.68
N LEU A 11 -26.51 0.64 3.71
CA LEU A 11 -25.66 -0.44 4.25
C LEU A 11 -25.45 -1.59 3.25
N THR A 12 -26.45 -1.90 2.44
CA THR A 12 -26.35 -2.92 1.39
C THR A 12 -25.34 -2.49 0.32
N ASP A 13 -25.33 -1.20 -0.01
CA ASP A 13 -24.39 -0.59 -0.94
C ASP A 13 -22.95 -0.61 -0.39
N LEU A 14 -22.77 -0.33 0.91
CA LEU A 14 -21.47 -0.45 1.58
C LEU A 14 -20.93 -1.88 1.51
N ARG A 15 -21.75 -2.89 1.85
CA ARG A 15 -21.34 -4.31 1.81
C ARG A 15 -20.88 -4.71 0.40
N ARG A 16 -21.64 -4.34 -0.63
CA ARG A 16 -21.30 -4.66 -2.02
C ARG A 16 -19.94 -4.06 -2.40
N ARG A 17 -19.71 -2.81 -2.00
CA ARG A 17 -18.46 -2.08 -2.23
C ARG A 17 -17.29 -2.71 -1.49
N LEU A 18 -17.49 -3.10 -0.24
CA LEU A 18 -16.50 -3.81 0.56
C LEU A 18 -16.10 -5.14 -0.09
N MET A 19 -17.05 -5.91 -0.63
CA MET A 19 -16.73 -7.16 -1.34
C MET A 19 -15.91 -6.91 -2.62
N ILE A 20 -16.14 -5.80 -3.33
CA ILE A 20 -15.34 -5.42 -4.49
C ILE A 20 -13.90 -5.08 -4.07
N VAL A 21 -13.73 -4.32 -2.99
CA VAL A 21 -12.39 -3.99 -2.46
C VAL A 21 -11.67 -5.24 -1.97
N LEU A 22 -12.38 -6.15 -1.29
CA LEU A 22 -11.82 -7.43 -0.86
C LEU A 22 -11.38 -8.28 -2.07
N GLY A 23 -12.23 -8.37 -3.11
CA GLY A 23 -11.90 -9.09 -4.33
C GLY A 23 -10.69 -8.48 -5.06
N ALA A 24 -10.63 -7.14 -5.14
CA ALA A 24 -9.48 -6.42 -5.68
C ALA A 24 -8.21 -6.64 -4.86
N PHE A 25 -8.33 -6.72 -3.52
CA PHE A 25 -7.23 -7.03 -2.62
C PHE A 25 -6.66 -8.41 -2.87
N PHE A 26 -7.51 -9.45 -2.84
CA PHE A 26 -7.06 -10.82 -3.10
C PHE A 26 -6.53 -11.00 -4.52
N GLY A 27 -7.16 -10.37 -5.52
CA GLY A 27 -6.66 -10.38 -6.90
C GLY A 27 -5.28 -9.72 -7.02
N SER A 28 -5.11 -8.55 -6.40
CA SER A 28 -3.82 -7.84 -6.36
C SER A 28 -2.77 -8.60 -5.57
N LEU A 29 -3.16 -9.32 -4.51
CA LEU A 29 -2.28 -10.15 -3.70
C LEU A 29 -1.75 -11.35 -4.48
N VAL A 30 -2.60 -12.07 -5.21
CA VAL A 30 -2.16 -13.16 -6.08
C VAL A 30 -1.26 -12.61 -7.20
N LEU A 31 -1.63 -11.48 -7.80
CA LEU A 31 -0.81 -10.85 -8.84
C LEU A 31 0.56 -10.46 -8.30
N CYS A 32 0.62 -9.72 -7.19
CA CYS A 32 1.89 -9.32 -6.57
C CYS A 32 2.71 -10.53 -6.10
N PHE A 33 2.07 -11.62 -5.66
CA PHE A 33 2.75 -12.85 -5.30
C PHE A 33 3.39 -13.54 -6.51
N LEU A 34 2.76 -13.50 -7.69
CA LEU A 34 3.34 -14.04 -8.92
C LEU A 34 4.53 -13.22 -9.44
N PHE A 35 4.52 -11.90 -9.20
CA PHE A 35 5.58 -10.99 -9.64
C PHE A 35 6.62 -10.67 -8.55
N VAL A 36 6.53 -11.30 -7.37
CA VAL A 36 7.36 -10.97 -6.20
C VAL A 36 8.85 -11.21 -6.46
N ASP A 37 9.20 -12.25 -7.22
CA ASP A 37 10.58 -12.53 -7.63
C ASP A 37 11.21 -11.35 -8.38
N HIS A 38 10.43 -10.70 -9.26
CA HIS A 38 10.89 -9.57 -10.05
C HIS A 38 11.08 -8.32 -9.18
N ILE A 39 10.16 -8.07 -8.24
CA ILE A 39 10.25 -6.96 -7.29
C ILE A 39 11.46 -7.15 -6.37
N TYR A 40 11.67 -8.38 -5.87
CA TYR A 40 12.80 -8.72 -5.01
C TYR A 40 14.14 -8.51 -5.72
N GLN A 41 14.28 -8.97 -6.97
CA GLN A 41 15.53 -8.80 -7.73
C GLN A 41 15.86 -7.33 -8.02
N GLU A 42 14.86 -6.50 -8.35
CA GLU A 42 15.07 -5.07 -8.58
C GLU A 42 15.45 -4.32 -7.29
N LEU A 43 14.83 -4.65 -6.15
CA LEU A 43 15.23 -4.10 -4.85
C LEU A 43 16.63 -4.57 -4.44
N ALA A 44 16.93 -5.87 -4.56
CA ALA A 44 18.24 -6.42 -4.23
C ALA A 44 19.37 -5.80 -5.08
N ARG A 45 19.11 -5.52 -6.36
CA ARG A 45 20.08 -4.84 -7.24
C ARG A 45 20.35 -3.40 -6.79
N ARG A 46 19.36 -2.71 -6.25
CA ARG A 46 19.49 -1.31 -5.78
C ARG A 46 20.15 -1.20 -4.41
N SER A 47 19.96 -2.18 -3.52
CA SER A 47 20.56 -2.18 -2.19
C SER A 47 22.09 -2.30 -2.22
N GLY A 48 22.69 -2.88 -3.27
CA GLY A 48 24.16 -2.94 -3.45
C GLY A 48 24.93 -3.78 -2.42
N GLU A 49 24.28 -4.20 -1.33
CA GLU A 49 24.82 -5.03 -0.27
C GLU A 49 24.34 -6.48 -0.39
N LYS A 50 25.20 -7.42 0.02
CA LYS A 50 24.82 -8.83 0.20
C LYS A 50 23.92 -8.93 1.44
N LEU A 51 22.62 -8.73 1.26
CA LEU A 51 21.63 -8.96 2.29
C LEU A 51 21.77 -10.41 2.78
N ALA A 52 22.14 -10.59 4.05
CA ALA A 52 22.27 -11.91 4.62
C ALA A 52 20.88 -12.54 4.74
N ILE A 53 20.68 -13.69 4.10
CA ILE A 53 19.50 -14.52 4.27
C ILE A 53 19.86 -15.53 5.37
N LEU A 54 19.26 -15.40 6.55
CA LEU A 54 19.60 -16.24 7.71
C LEU A 54 18.92 -17.61 7.67
N GLY A 55 17.90 -17.80 6.84
CA GLY A 55 17.33 -19.11 6.57
C GLY A 55 16.26 -19.13 5.48
N PRO A 56 15.84 -20.33 5.02
CA PRO A 56 14.79 -20.48 4.00
C PRO A 56 13.42 -19.95 4.45
N GLY A 57 13.14 -19.88 5.76
CA GLY A 57 11.93 -19.27 6.31
C GLY A 57 11.85 -17.75 6.14
N ASP A 58 13.00 -17.07 6.06
CA ASP A 58 13.04 -15.62 5.79
C ASP A 58 12.59 -15.30 4.37
N ILE A 59 12.91 -16.19 3.41
CA ILE A 59 12.53 -16.00 2.00
C ILE A 59 11.02 -15.96 1.87
N LEU A 60 10.31 -16.95 2.45
CA LEU A 60 8.85 -16.98 2.44
C LEU A 60 8.24 -15.76 3.14
N SER A 61 8.81 -15.35 4.27
CA SER A 61 8.33 -14.19 5.04
C SER A 61 8.48 -12.89 4.26
N ILE A 62 9.64 -12.68 3.61
CA ILE A 62 9.88 -11.52 2.74
C ILE A 62 8.90 -11.52 1.57
N TYR A 63 8.69 -12.67 0.92
CA TYR A 63 7.83 -12.77 -0.25
C TYR A 63 6.38 -12.47 0.11
N VAL A 64 5.88 -13.01 1.23
CA VAL A 64 4.53 -12.72 1.71
C VAL A 64 4.38 -11.26 2.11
N LYS A 65 5.35 -10.68 2.83
CA LYS A 65 5.31 -9.26 3.21
C LYS A 65 5.33 -8.35 1.99
N LEU A 66 6.26 -8.57 1.07
CA LEU A 66 6.44 -7.75 -0.12
C LEU A 66 5.22 -7.80 -1.05
N SER A 67 4.67 -9.01 -1.26
CA SER A 67 3.44 -9.18 -2.03
C SER A 67 2.22 -8.57 -1.32
N ALA A 68 2.11 -8.70 0.01
CA ALA A 68 1.04 -8.08 0.78
C ALA A 68 1.11 -6.55 0.73
N VAL A 69 2.30 -5.95 0.94
CA VAL A 69 2.50 -4.50 0.86
C VAL A 69 2.19 -3.99 -0.55
N GLY A 70 2.70 -4.67 -1.59
CA GLY A 70 2.38 -4.34 -2.98
C GLY A 70 0.88 -4.43 -3.28
N ALA A 71 0.21 -5.47 -2.78
CA ALA A 71 -1.23 -5.64 -2.94
C ALA A 71 -2.02 -4.55 -2.23
N ILE A 72 -1.65 -4.20 -1.00
CA ILE A 72 -2.24 -3.07 -0.27
C ILE A 72 -2.03 -1.78 -1.06
N ALA A 73 -0.83 -1.54 -1.58
CA ALA A 73 -0.52 -0.33 -2.35
C ALA A 73 -1.40 -0.21 -3.61
N ILE A 74 -1.68 -1.31 -4.31
CA ILE A 74 -2.60 -1.32 -5.47
C ILE A 74 -4.07 -1.23 -5.03
N THR A 75 -4.39 -1.83 -3.88
CA THR A 75 -5.77 -1.86 -3.35
C THR A 75 -6.19 -0.52 -2.78
N ILE A 76 -5.31 0.25 -2.14
CA ILE A 76 -5.62 1.55 -1.54
C ILE A 76 -6.30 2.51 -2.54
N PRO A 77 -5.78 2.76 -3.76
CA PRO A 77 -6.44 3.67 -4.70
C PRO A 77 -7.82 3.14 -5.13
N ILE A 78 -7.99 1.82 -5.28
CA ILE A 78 -9.28 1.19 -5.60
C ILE A 78 -10.26 1.33 -4.43
N ALA A 79 -9.78 1.09 -3.21
CA ALA A 79 -10.55 1.22 -1.97
C ALA A 79 -10.98 2.67 -1.74
N ALA A 80 -10.06 3.61 -1.87
CA ALA A 80 -10.32 5.03 -1.77
C ALA A 80 -11.35 5.49 -2.80
N TYR A 81 -11.24 5.04 -4.05
CA TYR A 81 -12.23 5.28 -5.09
C TYR A 81 -13.61 4.74 -4.71
N GLN A 82 -13.68 3.51 -4.21
CA GLN A 82 -14.93 2.85 -3.87
C GLN A 82 -15.62 3.49 -2.65
N ILE A 83 -14.84 3.91 -1.65
CA ILE A 83 -15.28 4.67 -0.47
C ILE A 83 -15.78 6.05 -0.89
N TRP A 84 -15.05 6.77 -1.76
CA TRP A 84 -15.52 8.06 -2.25
C TRP A 84 -16.83 7.96 -3.04
N ARG A 85 -16.96 6.98 -3.94
CA ARG A 85 -18.22 6.72 -4.66
C ARG A 85 -19.39 6.31 -3.74
N PHE A 86 -19.14 5.92 -2.50
CA PHE A 86 -20.15 5.68 -1.49
C PHE A 86 -20.60 6.96 -0.79
N VAL A 87 -19.69 7.93 -0.62
CA VAL A 87 -19.97 9.25 -0.03
C VAL A 87 -20.69 10.17 -1.03
N VAL A 88 -20.33 10.13 -2.32
CA VAL A 88 -20.95 10.95 -3.39
C VAL A 88 -22.49 10.99 -3.39
N PRO A 89 -23.24 9.87 -3.27
CA PRO A 89 -24.71 9.91 -3.26
C PRO A 89 -25.31 10.63 -2.04
N ALA A 90 -24.52 10.90 -0.99
CA ALA A 90 -24.95 11.72 0.15
C ALA A 90 -24.74 13.23 -0.07
N LEU A 91 -24.11 13.66 -1.18
CA LEU A 91 -23.83 15.07 -1.51
C LEU A 91 -24.84 15.63 -2.52
N GLN A 92 -25.04 16.95 -2.51
CA GLN A 92 -25.97 17.62 -3.43
C GLN A 92 -25.46 17.58 -4.88
N GLU A 93 -26.39 17.58 -5.85
CA GLU A 93 -26.10 17.44 -7.30
C GLU A 93 -25.02 18.39 -7.84
N ARG A 94 -24.87 19.58 -7.23
CA ARG A 94 -23.87 20.60 -7.61
C ARG A 94 -22.44 20.22 -7.20
N GLU A 95 -22.27 19.39 -6.18
CA GLU A 95 -20.96 18.96 -5.65
C GLU A 95 -20.44 17.70 -6.35
N ARG A 96 -21.31 16.98 -7.07
CA ARG A 96 -20.98 15.74 -7.79
C ARG A 96 -19.89 15.94 -8.87
N THR A 97 -19.89 17.09 -9.55
CA THR A 97 -18.88 17.44 -10.56
C THR A 97 -17.51 17.72 -9.92
N VAL A 98 -17.49 18.38 -8.76
CA VAL A 98 -16.25 18.63 -8.01
C VAL A 98 -15.71 17.31 -7.47
N ALA A 99 -16.58 16.43 -6.97
CA ALA A 99 -16.22 15.09 -6.51
C ALA A 99 -15.57 14.22 -7.60
N LEU A 100 -15.99 14.36 -8.86
CA LEU A 100 -15.36 13.66 -9.99
C LEU A 100 -13.92 14.16 -10.26
N MET A 101 -13.64 15.44 -10.02
CA MET A 101 -12.30 16.03 -10.22
C MET A 101 -11.32 15.66 -9.10
N TYR A 102 -11.81 15.29 -7.91
CA TYR A 102 -10.96 14.82 -6.80
C TYR A 102 -10.38 13.42 -7.02
N ILE A 103 -11.00 12.58 -7.85
CA ILE A 103 -10.54 11.20 -8.11
C ILE A 103 -9.09 11.16 -8.63
N PRO A 104 -8.74 11.86 -9.73
CA PRO A 104 -7.35 11.87 -10.21
C PRO A 104 -6.41 12.55 -9.21
N ALA A 105 -6.86 13.55 -8.46
CA ALA A 105 -6.03 14.21 -7.44
C ALA A 105 -5.65 13.26 -6.31
N LEU A 106 -6.58 12.42 -5.84
CA LEU A 106 -6.33 11.41 -4.81
C LEU A 106 -5.37 10.33 -5.30
N PHE A 107 -5.53 9.90 -6.55
CA PHE A 107 -4.62 8.95 -7.18
C PHE A 107 -3.20 9.52 -7.32
N LEU A 108 -3.07 10.77 -7.78
CA LEU A 108 -1.79 11.46 -7.88
C LEU A 108 -1.14 11.69 -6.51
N LEU A 109 -1.93 12.07 -5.51
CA LEU A 109 -1.44 12.26 -4.14
C LEU A 109 -0.96 10.94 -3.53
N PHE A 110 -1.66 9.84 -3.80
CA PHE A 110 -1.24 8.51 -3.36
C PHE A 110 0.08 8.10 -4.04
N LEU A 111 0.20 8.29 -5.35
CA LEU A 111 1.43 8.00 -6.09
C LEU A 111 2.61 8.86 -5.62
N PHE A 112 2.33 10.13 -5.30
CA PHE A 112 3.30 11.05 -4.72
C PHE A 112 3.71 10.61 -3.32
N GLY A 113 2.76 10.21 -2.47
CA GLY A 113 3.03 9.70 -1.13
C GLY A 113 3.89 8.43 -1.15
N LEU A 114 3.58 7.49 -2.06
CA LEU A 114 4.34 6.26 -2.25
C LEU A 114 5.77 6.56 -2.72
N SER A 115 5.92 7.47 -3.69
CA SER A 115 7.23 7.92 -4.18
C SER A 115 8.01 8.66 -3.09
N PHE A 116 7.37 9.56 -2.35
CA PHE A 116 7.97 10.31 -1.25
C PHE A 116 8.47 9.38 -0.14
N SER A 117 7.65 8.40 0.26
CA SER A 117 8.04 7.41 1.28
C SER A 117 9.27 6.62 0.85
N TYR A 118 9.31 6.16 -0.40
CA TYR A 118 10.41 5.35 -0.90
C TYR A 118 11.70 6.14 -1.13
N PHE A 119 11.61 7.34 -1.73
CA PHE A 119 12.80 8.10 -2.12
C PHE A 119 13.34 9.04 -1.05
N ILE A 120 12.52 9.49 -0.10
CA ILE A 120 12.92 10.51 0.88
C ILE A 120 12.85 9.94 2.28
N LEU A 121 11.70 9.38 2.66
CA LEU A 121 11.46 8.95 4.04
C LEU A 121 12.36 7.77 4.41
N PHE A 122 12.40 6.72 3.58
CA PHE A 122 13.22 5.53 3.79
C PHE A 122 14.73 5.83 3.93
N PRO A 123 15.42 6.52 2.99
CA PRO A 123 16.85 6.79 3.15
C PRO A 123 17.14 7.71 4.34
N MET A 124 16.25 8.64 4.67
CA MET A 124 16.41 9.53 5.81
C MET A 124 16.33 8.76 7.14
N THR A 125 15.33 7.89 7.31
CA THR A 125 15.19 7.08 8.52
C THR A 125 16.29 6.02 8.61
N TYR A 126 16.65 5.39 7.50
CA TYR A 126 17.74 4.41 7.44
C TYR A 126 19.08 5.05 7.82
N ALA A 127 19.42 6.22 7.25
CA ALA A 127 20.63 6.95 7.61
C ALA A 127 20.62 7.43 9.08
N PHE A 128 19.46 7.83 9.60
CA PHE A 128 19.31 8.20 11.00
C PHE A 128 19.57 7.00 11.93
N VAL A 129 18.96 5.84 11.66
CA VAL A 129 19.17 4.62 12.46
C VAL A 129 20.62 4.14 12.41
N LEU A 130 21.25 4.15 11.24
CA LEU A 130 22.67 3.82 11.12
C LEU A 130 23.55 4.85 11.86
N GLY A 131 23.20 6.12 11.82
CA GLY A 131 23.87 7.19 12.56
C GLY A 131 23.77 7.03 14.09
N LEU A 132 22.67 6.45 14.59
CA LEU A 132 22.53 6.12 16.02
C LEU A 132 23.51 5.01 16.47
N SER A 133 23.92 4.12 15.57
CA SER A 133 24.81 3.00 15.90
C SER A 133 26.23 3.45 16.26
N ASN A 134 26.70 4.57 15.69
CA ASN A 134 27.91 5.33 16.06
C ASN A 134 29.06 4.48 16.70
N GLY A 135 29.44 3.39 16.04
CA GLY A 135 30.57 2.54 16.41
C GLY A 135 30.41 1.64 17.65
N ASN A 136 29.20 1.49 18.22
CA ASN A 136 28.96 0.66 19.41
C ASN A 136 28.34 -0.72 19.11
N PHE A 137 27.81 -0.93 17.90
CA PHE A 137 27.16 -2.19 17.52
C PHE A 137 27.71 -2.72 16.19
N ASP A 138 28.11 -4.00 16.17
CA ASP A 138 28.36 -4.75 14.93
C ASP A 138 27.01 -5.06 14.28
N LEU A 139 26.54 -4.13 13.43
CA LEU A 139 25.28 -4.26 12.73
C LEU A 139 25.39 -5.29 11.59
N VAL A 140 24.79 -6.46 11.80
CA VAL A 140 24.53 -7.41 10.71
C VAL A 140 23.15 -7.09 10.14
N ILE A 141 23.11 -6.53 8.92
CA ILE A 141 21.85 -6.17 8.26
C ILE A 141 21.28 -7.40 7.57
N THR A 142 20.16 -7.88 8.11
CA THR A 142 19.40 -9.02 7.59
C THR A 142 18.43 -8.58 6.50
N ALA A 143 18.23 -9.42 5.48
CA ALA A 143 17.24 -9.17 4.43
C ALA A 143 15.83 -8.88 4.99
N ASN A 144 15.35 -9.71 5.91
CA ASN A 144 14.03 -9.59 6.52
C ASN A 144 13.86 -8.27 7.29
N ASP A 145 14.87 -7.81 8.01
CA ASP A 145 14.80 -6.53 8.75
C ASP A 145 14.80 -5.35 7.77
N TYR A 146 15.65 -5.39 6.74
CA TYR A 146 15.67 -4.38 5.69
C TYR A 146 14.31 -4.22 4.99
N PHE A 147 13.69 -5.32 4.55
CA PHE A 147 12.38 -5.30 3.90
C PHE A 147 11.20 -5.02 4.85
N THR A 148 11.37 -5.25 6.15
CA THR A 148 10.34 -4.89 7.15
C THR A 148 10.41 -3.40 7.50
N PHE A 149 11.60 -2.80 7.39
CA PHE A 149 11.83 -1.39 7.65
C PHE A 149 11.39 -0.50 6.48
N MET A 150 11.37 -1.05 5.26
CA MET A 150 10.86 -0.41 4.03
C MET A 150 9.34 -0.47 3.95
#